data_AF-A0A7J3RZR4-F1
#
_entry.id   AF-A0A7J3RZR4-F1
#
_cell.length_a   1.000
_cell.length_b   1.000
_cell.length_c   1.000
_cell.angle_alpha   90.00
_cell.angle_beta   90.00
_cell.angle_gamma   90.00
#
_symmetry.space_group_name_H-M   'P 1'
#
loop_
_entity.id
_entity.type
_entity.pdbx_description
1 polymer ?
#
loop_
_entity_poly.entity_id
_entity_poly.type
_entity_poly.pdbx_seq_one_letter_code
_entity_poly.pdbx_strand_id
1 'polypeptide(L)'
;MADLPLRGPPEDVMDDIIRELSRMVMSREVQEFCIDRADDLDATSHGRGCDEVVLLYEGADRLQAAKVERALIEAFRESDKCASREPKAEPSSDGGRRVFVALWFKEESRW
;
A
#
# COMPACT_ATOMS: atom_id res chain seq x y z
N MET A 1 12.03 -14.43 0.04
CA MET A 1 11.34 -13.18 -0.35
C MET A 1 9.95 -13.58 -0.74
N ALA A 2 8.92 -12.87 -0.27
CA ALA A 2 7.58 -13.05 -0.81
C ALA A 2 7.56 -12.41 -2.20
N ASP A 3 7.14 -13.16 -3.22
CA ASP A 3 6.85 -12.60 -4.53
C ASP A 3 5.54 -11.82 -4.42
N LEU A 4 5.64 -10.50 -4.38
CA LEU A 4 4.47 -9.62 -4.48
C LEU A 4 3.97 -9.60 -5.93
N PRO A 5 2.65 -9.53 -6.16
CA PRO A 5 1.60 -9.38 -5.17
C PRO A 5 1.23 -10.69 -4.47
N LEU A 6 0.97 -10.62 -3.16
CA LEU A 6 0.43 -11.75 -2.42
C LEU A 6 -1.05 -11.96 -2.75
N ARG A 7 -1.47 -13.23 -2.73
CA ARG A 7 -2.82 -13.69 -3.05
C ARG A 7 -3.25 -14.74 -2.03
N GLY A 8 -4.52 -14.74 -1.66
CA GLY A 8 -5.08 -15.69 -0.69
C GLY A 8 -5.94 -14.98 0.36
N PRO A 9 -6.51 -15.72 1.32
CA PRO A 9 -7.27 -15.12 2.43
C PRO A 9 -6.42 -14.08 3.17
N PRO A 10 -6.97 -12.90 3.53
CA PRO A 10 -6.22 -11.85 4.22
C PRO A 10 -5.48 -12.33 5.47
N GLU A 11 -6.08 -13.24 6.23
CA GLU A 11 -5.49 -13.81 7.47
C GLU A 11 -4.21 -14.63 7.22
N ASP A 12 -4.07 -15.24 6.05
CA ASP A 12 -2.91 -16.08 5.71
C ASP A 12 -1.72 -15.26 5.19
N VAL A 13 -1.98 -14.07 4.63
CA VAL A 13 -0.96 -13.26 3.93
C VAL A 13 -0.63 -11.95 4.64
N MET A 14 -1.41 -11.54 5.65
CA MET A 14 -1.25 -10.22 6.28
C MET A 14 0.14 -10.00 6.88
N ASP A 15 0.65 -10.97 7.64
CA ASP A 15 1.95 -10.87 8.31
C ASP A 15 3.10 -10.69 7.30
N ASP A 16 3.05 -11.43 6.18
CA ASP A 16 4.03 -11.27 5.11
C ASP A 16 3.91 -9.90 4.44
N ILE A 17 2.69 -9.40 4.17
CA ILE A 17 2.50 -8.06 3.59
C ILE A 17 3.03 -6.98 4.53
N ILE A 18 2.71 -7.05 5.83
CA ILE A 18 3.19 -6.08 6.83
C ILE A 18 4.71 -6.11 6.91
N ARG A 19 5.34 -7.30 6.91
CA ARG A 19 6.78 -7.43 6.95
C ARG A 19 7.45 -6.81 5.73
N GLU A 20 6.92 -7.09 4.54
CA GLU A 20 7.46 -6.56 3.30
C GLU A 20 7.27 -5.04 3.21
N LEU A 21 6.08 -4.53 3.54
CA LEU A 21 5.80 -3.10 3.57
C LEU A 21 6.69 -2.38 4.58
N SER A 22 6.85 -2.92 5.80
CA SER A 22 7.75 -2.39 6.82
C SER A 22 9.17 -2.26 6.28
N ARG A 23 9.67 -3.31 5.61
CA ARG A 23 11.01 -3.31 5.02
C ARG A 23 11.18 -2.21 3.97
N MET A 24 10.18 -1.98 3.12
CA MET A 24 10.20 -0.91 2.12
C MET A 24 10.22 0.48 2.77
N VAL A 25 9.28 0.75 3.67
CA VAL A 25 9.09 2.11 4.23
C VAL A 25 10.16 2.48 5.27
N MET A 26 10.80 1.48 5.88
CA MET A 26 11.97 1.69 6.73
C MET A 26 13.23 2.08 5.95
N SER A 27 13.25 1.95 4.63
CA SER A 27 14.36 2.48 3.83
C SER A 27 14.54 3.98 4.10
N ARG A 28 15.79 4.42 4.21
CA ARG A 28 16.14 5.83 4.45
C ARG A 28 15.78 6.73 3.26
N GLU A 29 15.69 6.13 2.08
CA GLU A 29 15.35 6.78 0.82
C GLU A 29 13.86 7.12 0.78
N VAL A 30 12.99 6.29 1.38
CA VAL A 30 11.55 6.59 1.44
C VAL A 30 11.33 7.78 2.37
N GLN A 31 10.82 8.87 1.80
CA GLN A 31 10.37 10.06 2.50
C GLN A 31 8.96 9.85 3.06
N GLU A 32 8.05 9.38 2.22
CA GLU A 32 6.62 9.27 2.51
C GLU A 32 6.05 8.06 1.77
N PHE A 33 4.98 7.46 2.28
CA PHE A 33 4.25 6.41 1.61
C PHE A 33 2.73 6.50 1.84
N CYS A 34 1.96 5.96 0.90
CA CYS A 34 0.50 5.93 0.97
C CYS A 34 -0.03 4.57 0.53
N ILE A 35 -0.78 3.92 1.40
CA ILE A 35 -1.52 2.68 1.14
C ILE A 35 -2.93 3.05 0.64
N ASP A 36 -3.35 2.46 -0.48
CA ASP A 36 -4.71 2.59 -1.01
C ASP A 36 -5.06 1.39 -1.90
N ARG A 37 -6.29 1.39 -2.42
CA ARG A 37 -6.80 0.40 -3.38
C ARG A 37 -7.11 0.98 -4.74
N ALA A 38 -6.86 0.21 -5.78
CA ALA A 38 -7.24 0.54 -7.15
C ALA A 38 -7.57 -0.74 -7.93
N ASP A 39 -8.29 -0.63 -9.05
CA ASP A 39 -8.35 -1.71 -10.06
C ASP A 39 -7.26 -1.48 -11.13
N ASP A 40 -6.93 -0.21 -11.39
CA ASP A 40 -5.92 0.27 -12.33
C ASP A 40 -4.79 1.02 -11.61
N LEU A 41 -3.60 0.41 -11.55
CA LEU A 41 -2.44 0.96 -10.86
C LEU A 41 -1.73 2.04 -11.69
N ASP A 42 -1.75 1.91 -13.02
CA ASP A 42 -1.09 2.85 -13.94
C ASP A 42 -1.74 4.22 -13.90
N ALA A 43 -3.07 4.26 -13.88
CA ALA A 43 -3.84 5.50 -13.68
C ALA A 43 -3.56 6.12 -12.30
N THR A 44 -3.35 5.29 -11.29
CA THR A 44 -3.15 5.74 -9.91
C THR A 44 -1.75 6.32 -9.68
N SER A 45 -0.72 5.70 -10.25
CA SER A 45 0.65 6.23 -10.25
C SER A 45 0.71 7.63 -10.87
N HIS A 46 0.16 7.77 -12.08
CA HIS A 46 0.12 9.06 -12.79
C HIS A 46 -0.68 10.13 -12.05
N GLY A 47 -1.80 9.75 -11.40
CA GLY A 47 -2.67 10.69 -10.70
C GLY A 47 -2.09 11.22 -9.38
N ARG A 48 -1.19 10.47 -8.74
CA ARG A 48 -0.63 10.81 -7.41
C ARG A 48 0.74 11.49 -7.47
N GLY A 49 1.47 11.37 -8.57
CA GLY A 49 2.83 11.92 -8.68
C GLY A 49 3.80 11.28 -7.67
N CYS A 50 3.63 9.99 -7.39
CA CYS A 50 4.59 9.19 -6.63
C CYS A 50 5.71 8.68 -7.53
N ASP A 51 6.86 8.39 -6.93
CA ASP A 51 8.03 7.87 -7.65
C ASP A 51 7.87 6.39 -8.01
N GLU A 52 7.25 5.62 -7.10
CA GLU A 52 7.04 4.19 -7.27
C GLU A 52 5.68 3.75 -6.72
N VAL A 53 5.06 2.79 -7.40
CA VAL A 53 3.85 2.10 -6.92
C VAL A 53 4.15 0.60 -6.86
N VAL A 54 4.06 0.04 -5.67
CA VAL A 54 4.25 -1.39 -5.44
C VAL A 54 2.91 -2.04 -5.13
N LEU A 55 2.53 -3.03 -5.93
CA LEU A 55 1.33 -3.82 -5.65
C LEU A 55 1.62 -4.82 -4.52
N LEU A 56 0.92 -4.67 -3.39
CA LEU A 56 1.13 -5.51 -2.21
C LEU A 56 0.26 -6.76 -2.23
N TYR A 57 -1.01 -6.61 -2.61
CA TYR A 57 -2.00 -7.66 -2.50
C TYR A 57 -3.03 -7.59 -3.63
N GLU A 58 -3.42 -8.76 -4.15
CA GLU A 58 -4.50 -8.93 -5.11
C GLU A 58 -5.58 -9.86 -4.51
N GLY A 59 -6.71 -9.27 -4.12
CA GLY A 59 -7.82 -10.00 -3.53
C GLY A 59 -8.72 -10.66 -4.56
N ALA A 60 -9.37 -11.76 -4.15
CA ALA A 60 -10.41 -12.40 -4.97
C ALA A 60 -11.61 -11.45 -5.20
N ASP A 61 -11.87 -10.58 -4.23
CA ASP A 61 -12.96 -9.61 -4.22
C ASP A 61 -12.56 -8.31 -3.51
N ARG A 62 -13.41 -7.29 -3.63
CA ARG A 62 -13.18 -5.95 -3.05
C ARG A 62 -13.21 -5.95 -1.53
N LEU A 63 -13.94 -6.89 -0.92
CA LEU A 63 -14.04 -6.98 0.54
C LEU A 63 -12.72 -7.48 1.13
N GLN A 64 -12.10 -8.49 0.52
CA GLN A 64 -10.76 -8.93 0.92
C GLN A 64 -9.73 -7.81 0.79
N ALA A 65 -9.71 -7.11 -0.35
CA ALA A 65 -8.82 -5.98 -0.56
C ALA A 65 -9.05 -4.89 0.49
N ALA A 66 -10.31 -4.54 0.80
CA ALA A 66 -10.64 -3.55 1.83
C ALA A 66 -10.19 -3.96 3.24
N LYS A 67 -10.31 -5.25 3.59
CA LYS A 67 -9.81 -5.79 4.86
C LYS A 67 -8.29 -5.62 4.95
N VAL A 68 -7.56 -5.95 3.89
CA VAL A 68 -6.09 -5.79 3.83
C VAL A 68 -5.70 -4.32 3.91
N GLU A 69 -6.27 -3.44 3.09
CA GLU A 69 -6.02 -2.00 3.14
C GLU A 69 -6.23 -1.45 4.56
N ARG A 70 -7.38 -1.73 5.18
CA ARG A 70 -7.70 -1.22 6.51
C ARG A 70 -6.69 -1.72 7.55
N ALA A 71 -6.35 -3.00 7.52
CA ALA A 71 -5.39 -3.57 8.46
C ALA A 71 -3.99 -2.95 8.30
N LEU A 72 -3.55 -2.71 7.06
CA LEU A 72 -2.28 -2.05 6.79
C LEU A 72 -2.31 -0.57 7.25
N ILE A 73 -3.36 0.19 6.91
CA ILE A 73 -3.48 1.58 7.39
C ILE A 73 -3.44 1.62 8.92
N GLU A 74 -4.16 0.72 9.59
CA GLU A 74 -4.16 0.63 11.05
C GLU A 74 -2.78 0.28 11.62
N ALA A 75 -2.05 -0.65 11.00
CA ALA A 75 -0.70 -1.05 11.40
C ALA A 75 0.34 0.07 11.23
N PHE A 76 0.17 0.94 10.24
CA PHE A 76 1.13 1.99 9.89
C PHE A 76 0.64 3.41 10.23
N ARG A 77 -0.52 3.58 10.86
CA ARG A 77 -1.10 4.90 11.18
C ARG A 77 -0.21 5.77 12.08
N GLU A 78 0.64 5.14 12.89
CA GLU A 78 1.53 5.83 13.84
C GLU A 78 2.91 6.11 13.23
N SER A 79 3.15 5.70 11.97
CA SER A 79 4.41 5.99 11.28
C SER A 79 4.42 7.43 10.78
N ASP A 80 5.46 8.20 11.13
CA ASP A 80 5.66 9.58 10.67
C ASP A 80 5.73 9.73 9.14
N LYS A 81 6.03 8.64 8.42
CA LYS A 81 6.09 8.61 6.95
C LYS A 81 4.77 8.21 6.28
N CYS A 82 3.74 7.82 7.05
CA CYS A 82 2.49 7.31 6.50
C CYS A 82 1.55 8.47 6.16
N ALA A 83 1.32 8.71 4.87
CA ALA A 83 0.38 9.72 4.36
C ALA A 83 -1.02 9.17 4.09
N SER A 84 -1.29 7.91 4.44
CA SER A 84 -2.65 7.36 4.34
C SER A 84 -3.60 8.11 5.27
N ARG A 85 -4.51 8.89 4.68
CA ARG A 85 -5.54 9.66 5.39
C ARG A 85 -6.66 8.74 5.88
N GLU A 86 -6.45 8.14 7.05
CA GLU A 86 -7.42 7.30 7.76
C GLU A 86 -7.96 6.10 6.95
N PRO A 87 -8.36 5.00 7.60
CA PRO A 87 -9.04 3.93 6.89
C PRO A 87 -10.36 4.47 6.34
N LYS A 88 -10.60 4.32 5.03
CA LYS A 88 -11.89 4.68 4.41
C LYS A 88 -13.01 3.93 5.15
N ALA A 89 -14.00 4.68 5.64
CA ALA A 89 -15.01 4.18 6.58
C ALA A 89 -15.82 2.98 6.06
N GLU A 90 -15.87 2.79 4.74
CA GLU A 90 -16.52 1.66 4.09
C GLU A 90 -15.69 1.18 2.89
N PRO A 91 -15.82 -0.09 2.47
CA PRO A 91 -15.39 -0.51 1.15
C PRO A 91 -16.22 0.26 0.11
N SER A 92 -15.85 1.51 -0.19
CA SER A 92 -16.52 2.31 -1.20
C SER A 92 -16.54 1.54 -2.53
N SER A 93 -17.62 1.70 -3.31
CA SER A 93 -17.76 1.07 -4.62
C SER A 93 -16.65 1.44 -5.62
N ASP A 94 -15.87 2.48 -5.34
CA ASP A 94 -14.69 2.91 -6.08
C ASP A 94 -13.38 2.20 -5.65
N GLY A 95 -13.40 1.40 -4.58
CA GLY A 95 -12.23 0.65 -4.14
C GLY A 95 -12.01 -0.60 -4.98
N GLY A 96 -10.85 -0.70 -5.62
CA GLY A 96 -10.51 -1.87 -6.44
C GLY A 96 -10.08 -3.09 -5.65
N ARG A 97 -9.80 -4.19 -6.36
CA ARG A 97 -9.40 -5.49 -5.78
C ARG A 97 -7.90 -5.58 -5.44
N ARG A 98 -7.13 -4.56 -5.78
CA ARG A 98 -5.68 -4.53 -5.60
C ARG A 98 -5.33 -3.50 -4.55
N VAL A 99 -4.52 -3.89 -3.57
CA VAL A 99 -3.95 -2.99 -2.54
C VAL A 99 -2.52 -2.71 -2.91
N PHE A 100 -2.16 -1.44 -2.99
CA PHE A 100 -0.81 -1.00 -3.34
C PHE A 100 -0.28 -0.03 -2.31
N VAL A 101 1.04 0.17 -2.33
CA VAL A 101 1.71 1.29 -1.67
C VAL A 101 2.33 2.19 -2.72
N ALA A 102 2.00 3.48 -2.67
CA ALA A 102 2.73 4.52 -3.36
C ALA A 102 3.87 5.01 -2.47
N LEU A 103 5.07 5.12 -3.03
CA LEU A 103 6.29 5.55 -2.34
C LEU A 103 6.78 6.87 -2.95
N TRP A 104 7.21 7.76 -2.08
CA TRP A 104 7.95 8.98 -2.43
C TRP A 104 9.35 8.87 -1.86
N PHE A 105 10.36 9.01 -2.72
CA PHE A 105 11.74 9.00 -2.31
C PHE A 105 12.22 10.42 -2.03
N LYS A 106 13.17 10.54 -1.12
CA LYS A 106 13.90 11.79 -0.96
C LYS A 106 14.62 12.08 -2.27
N GLU A 107 14.46 13.28 -2.80
CA GLU A 107 15.35 13.75 -3.85
C GLU A 107 16.79 13.62 -3.34
N GLU A 108 17.58 12.73 -3.97
CA GLU A 108 19.02 12.73 -3.74
C GLU A 108 19.50 14.13 -4.10
N SER A 109 19.90 14.88 -3.07
CA SER A 109 20.65 16.12 -3.26
C SER A 109 21.95 15.74 -3.95
N ARG A 110 21.92 15.71 -5.29
CA ARG A 110 23.12 15.63 -6.13
C ARG A 110 23.96 16.86 -5.82
N TRP A 111 24.98 16.67 -4.98
CA TRP A 111 26.05 17.64 -4.74
C TRP A 111 27.27 17.24 -5.57
#